data_AF-A0A8X6KQL0-F1
#
_entry.id   AF-A0A8X6KQL0-F1
#
_cell.length_a   1.000
_cell.length_b   1.000
_cell.length_c   1.000
_cell.angle_alpha   90.00
_cell.angle_beta   90.00
_cell.angle_gamma   90.00
#
_symmetry.space_group_name_H-M   'P 1'
#
loop_
_entity.id
_entity.type
_entity.pdbx_description
1 polymer ?
#
loop_
_entity_poly.entity_id
_entity_poly.type
_entity_poly.pdbx_seq_one_letter_code
_entity_poly.pdbx_strand_id
1 'polypeptide(L)'
;MEHHDNPHLTFETLVLRLLKRVSHSFHLPWSHVLEVSRQAPYLMDSHLHQDLLKIWTLRSKNATLDEQHCIERILGRDNVRSSDLIKLASILHKISDPKTVYEFFAMDGYQGEDPKKYIDLFRYDAEEARGKHVRAVRQLYRSGLVQTPQECRSFLESIFDGTCPECRDGYVESVQEQVAEIAEWRREQQTKRKRPMDTKEKSVKKYAP
;
A
#
# COMPACT_ATOMS: atom_id res chain seq x y z
N MET A 1 47.63 -20.52 4.24
CA MET A 1 46.37 -20.78 3.53
C MET A 1 45.82 -19.41 3.16
N GLU A 2 46.12 -18.95 1.94
CA GLU A 2 45.71 -17.61 1.49
C GLU A 2 44.19 -17.63 1.26
N HIS A 3 43.46 -16.83 2.02
CA HIS A 3 42.04 -16.56 1.75
C HIS A 3 41.97 -15.75 0.45
N HIS A 4 41.71 -16.43 -0.66
CA HIS A 4 41.26 -15.79 -1.89
C HIS A 4 39.79 -15.35 -1.70
N ASP A 5 39.59 -14.25 -0.98
CA ASP A 5 38.31 -13.55 -1.02
C ASP A 5 38.15 -12.96 -2.42
N ASN A 6 37.35 -13.62 -3.25
CA ASN A 6 37.04 -13.13 -4.58
C ASN A 6 36.28 -11.80 -4.42
N PRO A 7 36.86 -10.64 -4.79
CA PRO A 7 36.27 -9.34 -4.53
C PRO A 7 34.98 -9.11 -5.34
N HIS A 8 34.66 -10.01 -6.26
CA HIS A 8 33.44 -10.00 -7.08
C HIS A 8 32.34 -10.92 -6.55
N LEU A 9 32.57 -11.63 -5.44
CA LEU A 9 31.58 -12.50 -4.81
C LEU A 9 30.91 -11.79 -3.62
N THR A 10 30.17 -10.72 -3.90
CA THR A 10 29.30 -10.10 -2.90
C THR A 10 28.03 -10.94 -2.69
N PHE A 11 27.36 -10.77 -1.56
CA PHE A 11 26.07 -11.41 -1.29
C PHE A 11 25.08 -11.17 -2.44
N GLU A 12 25.04 -9.95 -2.97
CA GLU A 12 24.20 -9.56 -4.10
C GLU A 12 24.54 -10.35 -5.37
N THR A 13 25.84 -10.53 -5.67
CA THR A 13 26.24 -11.34 -6.84
C THR A 13 25.89 -12.82 -6.68
N LEU A 14 25.93 -13.34 -5.44
CA LEU A 14 25.53 -14.70 -5.12
C LEU A 14 24.01 -14.88 -5.29
N VAL A 15 23.22 -13.95 -4.77
CA VAL A 15 21.75 -13.91 -4.94
C VAL A 15 21.39 -13.82 -6.42
N LEU A 16 22.02 -12.93 -7.20
CA LEU A 16 21.75 -12.80 -8.63
C LEU A 16 22.11 -14.07 -9.42
N ARG A 17 23.21 -14.74 -9.08
CA ARG A 17 23.59 -16.03 -9.70
C ARG A 17 22.58 -17.12 -9.36
N LEU A 18 22.09 -17.15 -8.11
CA LEU A 18 21.07 -18.10 -7.67
C LEU A 18 19.76 -17.87 -8.41
N LEU A 19 19.26 -16.62 -8.44
CA LEU A 19 18.04 -16.23 -9.15
C LEU A 19 18.13 -16.57 -10.65
N LYS A 20 19.30 -16.35 -11.28
CA LYS A 20 19.53 -16.71 -12.69
C LYS A 20 19.44 -18.22 -12.92
N ARG A 21 20.02 -19.04 -12.04
CA ARG A 21 19.91 -20.51 -12.12
C ARG A 21 18.48 -20.99 -11.91
N VAL A 22 17.76 -20.41 -10.94
CA VAL A 22 16.35 -20.70 -10.68
C VAL A 22 15.51 -20.35 -11.91
N SER A 23 15.63 -19.12 -12.42
CA SER A 23 14.92 -18.66 -13.63
C SER A 23 15.15 -19.59 -14.83
N HIS A 24 16.39 -20.04 -15.04
CA HIS A 24 16.72 -20.98 -16.10
C HIS A 24 16.07 -22.36 -15.89
N SER A 25 16.09 -22.87 -14.66
CA SER A 25 15.49 -24.17 -14.32
C SER A 25 13.97 -24.18 -14.54
N PHE A 26 13.31 -23.05 -14.28
CA PHE A 26 11.87 -22.87 -14.50
C PHE A 26 11.51 -22.35 -15.91
N HIS A 27 12.48 -22.25 -16.83
CA HIS A 27 12.27 -21.70 -18.19
C HIS A 27 11.63 -20.29 -18.19
N LEU A 28 11.91 -19.51 -17.15
CA LEU A 28 11.40 -18.15 -17.01
C LEU A 28 12.36 -17.16 -17.70
N PRO A 29 11.85 -16.26 -18.56
CA PRO A 29 12.64 -15.16 -19.10
C PRO A 29 13.17 -14.26 -18.00
N TRP A 30 14.43 -13.81 -18.13
CA TRP A 30 15.05 -12.90 -17.16
C TRP A 30 14.30 -11.57 -17.00
N SER A 31 13.55 -11.15 -18.04
CA SER A 31 12.65 -9.99 -17.97
C SER A 31 11.59 -10.14 -16.88
N HIS A 32 11.09 -11.35 -16.62
CA HIS A 32 10.09 -11.58 -15.57
C HIS A 32 10.69 -11.35 -14.17
N VAL A 33 11.94 -11.74 -13.95
CA VAL A 33 12.64 -11.49 -12.67
C VAL A 33 12.79 -10.00 -12.41
N LEU A 34 13.15 -9.22 -13.43
CA LEU A 34 13.25 -7.76 -13.35
C LEU A 34 11.88 -7.08 -13.16
N GLU A 35 10.83 -7.65 -13.72
CA GLU A 35 9.47 -7.16 -13.48
C GLU A 35 9.01 -7.41 -12.04
N VAL A 36 9.40 -8.53 -11.44
CA VAL A 36 9.13 -8.83 -10.02
C VAL A 36 9.93 -7.87 -9.12
N SER A 37 11.21 -7.62 -9.40
CA SER A 37 12.00 -6.69 -8.59
C SER A 37 11.53 -5.23 -8.70
N ARG A 38 10.91 -4.85 -9.82
CA ARG A 38 10.30 -3.52 -10.01
C ARG A 38 8.93 -3.38 -9.35
N GLN A 39 8.29 -4.50 -9.02
CA GLN A 39 7.13 -4.53 -8.16
C GLN A 39 7.64 -4.48 -6.71
N ALA A 40 7.83 -3.27 -6.17
CA ALA A 40 7.86 -3.16 -4.71
C ALA A 40 6.58 -3.84 -4.20
N PRO A 41 6.66 -4.80 -3.26
CA PRO A 41 5.54 -5.68 -2.97
C PRO A 41 4.43 -4.86 -2.34
N TYR A 42 3.44 -4.47 -3.15
CA TYR A 42 2.15 -4.08 -2.63
C TYR A 42 1.40 -5.37 -2.36
N LEU A 43 1.31 -5.69 -1.07
CA LEU A 43 0.75 -6.92 -0.56
C LEU A 43 -0.75 -6.75 -0.39
N MET A 44 -1.50 -7.51 -1.17
CA MET A 44 -2.91 -7.74 -0.91
C MET A 44 -3.04 -9.02 -0.09
N ASP A 45 -3.47 -8.87 1.16
CA ASP A 45 -3.75 -10.04 1.99
C ASP A 45 -4.93 -10.85 1.43
N SER A 46 -5.06 -12.10 1.87
CA SER A 46 -6.11 -12.99 1.39
C SER A 46 -7.53 -12.45 1.66
N HIS A 47 -7.70 -11.64 2.71
CA HIS A 47 -8.99 -11.04 3.03
C HIS A 47 -9.36 -9.95 2.01
N LEU A 48 -8.40 -9.10 1.63
CA LEU A 48 -8.60 -8.07 0.60
C LEU A 48 -8.84 -8.69 -0.78
N HIS A 49 -8.23 -9.83 -1.08
CA HIS A 49 -8.57 -10.59 -2.29
C HIS A 49 -10.02 -11.07 -2.28
N GLN A 50 -10.51 -11.58 -1.15
CA GLN A 50 -11.91 -11.99 -1.01
C GLN A 50 -12.86 -10.79 -1.09
N ASP A 51 -12.52 -9.67 -0.44
CA ASP A 51 -13.29 -8.43 -0.50
C ASP A 51 -13.37 -7.91 -1.94
N LEU A 52 -12.24 -7.88 -2.65
CA LEU A 52 -12.19 -7.47 -4.05
C LEU A 52 -13.05 -8.37 -4.93
N LEU A 53 -12.96 -9.69 -4.76
CA LEU A 53 -13.75 -10.66 -5.51
C LEU A 53 -15.25 -10.48 -5.24
N LYS A 54 -15.63 -10.25 -3.98
CA LYS A 54 -17.02 -9.99 -3.59
C LYS A 54 -17.55 -8.71 -4.23
N ILE A 55 -16.80 -7.62 -4.16
CA ILE A 55 -17.15 -6.34 -4.80
C ILE A 55 -17.29 -6.53 -6.31
N TRP A 56 -16.35 -7.23 -6.92
CA TRP A 56 -16.32 -7.43 -8.37
C TRP A 56 -17.49 -8.28 -8.87
N THR A 57 -17.87 -9.32 -8.12
CA THR A 57 -18.98 -10.21 -8.49
C THR A 57 -20.34 -9.57 -8.26
N LEU A 58 -20.50 -8.73 -7.24
CA LEU A 58 -21.73 -8.01 -6.92
C LEU A 58 -21.93 -6.70 -7.71
N ARG A 59 -21.01 -6.36 -8.62
CA ARG A 59 -21.10 -5.12 -9.39
C ARG A 59 -22.40 -5.07 -10.19
N SER A 60 -23.08 -3.93 -10.14
CA SER A 60 -24.26 -3.66 -10.96
C SER A 60 -23.92 -3.09 -12.35
N LYS A 61 -22.71 -2.54 -12.50
CA LYS A 61 -22.26 -1.88 -13.73
C LYS A 61 -21.45 -2.83 -14.60
N ASN A 62 -21.64 -2.73 -15.92
CA ASN A 62 -20.81 -3.44 -16.89
C ASN A 62 -19.36 -2.95 -16.79
N ALA A 63 -18.45 -3.91 -16.77
CA ALA A 63 -17.02 -3.67 -16.78
C ALA A 63 -16.52 -3.50 -18.22
N THR A 64 -15.57 -2.60 -18.43
CA THR A 64 -14.81 -2.60 -19.68
C THR A 64 -13.79 -3.75 -19.66
N LEU A 65 -13.32 -4.19 -20.82
CA LEU A 65 -12.24 -5.19 -20.93
C LEU A 65 -10.98 -4.74 -20.17
N ASP A 66 -10.69 -3.44 -20.22
CA ASP A 66 -9.55 -2.85 -19.54
C ASP A 66 -9.68 -2.88 -18.00
N GLU A 67 -10.89 -2.71 -17.48
CA GLU A 67 -11.20 -2.88 -16.05
C GLU A 67 -11.08 -4.35 -15.64
N GLN A 68 -11.64 -5.27 -16.45
CA GLN A 68 -11.57 -6.71 -16.21
C GLN A 68 -10.12 -7.21 -16.16
N HIS A 69 -9.30 -6.89 -17.15
CA HIS A 69 -7.89 -7.29 -17.16
C HIS A 69 -7.11 -6.71 -15.98
N CYS A 70 -7.49 -5.53 -15.47
CA CYS A 70 -6.87 -4.97 -14.28
C CYS A 70 -7.16 -5.84 -13.04
N ILE A 71 -8.42 -6.22 -12.85
CA ILE A 71 -8.84 -7.04 -11.71
C ILE A 71 -8.22 -8.44 -11.79
N GLU A 72 -8.21 -9.06 -12.97
CA GLU A 72 -7.58 -10.37 -13.18
C GLU A 72 -6.08 -10.35 -12.87
N ARG A 73 -5.37 -9.29 -13.26
CA ARG A 73 -3.94 -9.14 -12.91
C ARG A 73 -3.72 -8.97 -11.41
N ILE A 74 -4.62 -8.29 -10.71
CA ILE A 74 -4.51 -8.09 -9.25
C ILE A 74 -4.78 -9.42 -8.54
N LEU A 75 -5.87 -10.10 -8.88
CA LEU A 75 -6.25 -11.37 -8.27
C LEU A 75 -5.31 -12.53 -8.62
N GLY A 76 -4.63 -12.47 -9.77
CA GLY A 76 -3.73 -13.52 -10.26
C GLY A 76 -2.26 -13.35 -9.88
N ARG A 77 -1.89 -12.36 -9.05
CA ARG A 77 -0.50 -12.09 -8.70
C ARG A 77 -0.33 -11.98 -7.17
N ASP A 78 0.81 -12.45 -6.68
CA ASP A 78 1.22 -12.26 -5.29
C ASP A 78 1.65 -10.81 -4.99
N ASN A 79 2.10 -10.08 -6.01
CA ASN A 79 2.54 -8.70 -5.91
C ASN A 79 1.81 -7.81 -6.93
N VAL A 80 1.31 -6.67 -6.47
CA VAL A 80 0.54 -5.74 -7.29
C VAL A 80 1.39 -4.52 -7.67
N ARG A 81 1.23 -4.01 -8.90
CA ARG A 81 1.89 -2.76 -9.31
C ARG A 81 1.12 -1.55 -8.78
N SER A 82 1.83 -0.47 -8.45
CA SER A 82 1.19 0.80 -8.04
C SER A 82 0.19 1.31 -9.08
N SER A 83 0.50 1.18 -10.37
CA SER A 83 -0.39 1.57 -11.47
C SER A 83 -1.69 0.77 -11.48
N ASP A 84 -1.62 -0.53 -11.17
CA ASP A 84 -2.80 -1.39 -11.07
C ASP A 84 -3.64 -0.98 -9.84
N LEU A 85 -3.02 -0.64 -8.70
CA LEU A 85 -3.73 -0.11 -7.53
C LEU A 85 -4.38 1.27 -7.74
N ILE A 86 -3.71 2.18 -8.44
CA ILE A 86 -4.28 3.49 -8.81
C ILE A 86 -5.54 3.30 -9.64
N LYS A 87 -5.48 2.36 -10.59
CA LYS A 87 -6.61 2.02 -11.43
C LYS A 87 -7.70 1.30 -10.65
N LEU A 88 -7.33 0.38 -9.77
CA LEU A 88 -8.24 -0.30 -8.85
C LEU A 88 -9.04 0.72 -8.03
N ALA A 89 -8.37 1.76 -7.50
CA ALA A 89 -9.04 2.83 -6.77
C ALA A 89 -10.13 3.51 -7.60
N SER A 90 -9.86 3.80 -8.88
CA SER A 90 -10.85 4.36 -9.81
C SER A 90 -11.97 3.37 -10.16
N ILE A 91 -11.67 2.08 -10.30
CA ILE A 91 -12.66 1.03 -10.56
C ILE A 91 -13.60 0.91 -9.36
N LEU A 92 -13.06 0.74 -8.15
CA LEU A 92 -13.84 0.59 -6.93
C LEU A 92 -14.72 1.82 -6.66
N HIS A 93 -14.19 3.02 -6.84
CA HIS A 93 -14.96 4.26 -6.74
C HIS A 93 -16.13 4.34 -7.74
N LYS A 94 -16.04 3.66 -8.89
CA LYS A 94 -17.10 3.61 -9.89
C LYS A 94 -18.20 2.60 -9.53
N ILE A 95 -17.85 1.47 -8.91
CA ILE A 95 -18.74 0.30 -8.77
C ILE A 95 -19.23 0.03 -7.34
N SER A 96 -18.58 0.61 -6.33
CA SER A 96 -18.89 0.43 -4.92
C SER A 96 -19.43 1.71 -4.28
N ASP A 97 -20.06 1.58 -3.13
CA ASP A 97 -20.35 2.73 -2.27
C ASP A 97 -19.03 3.31 -1.70
N PRO A 98 -19.02 4.61 -1.33
CA PRO A 98 -17.81 5.26 -0.84
C PRO A 98 -17.19 4.59 0.40
N LYS A 99 -18.03 4.10 1.33
CA LYS A 99 -17.55 3.48 2.56
C LYS A 99 -16.74 2.22 2.25
N THR A 100 -17.22 1.37 1.35
CA THR A 100 -16.49 0.19 0.90
C THR A 100 -15.11 0.55 0.34
N VAL A 101 -14.98 1.66 -0.39
CA VAL A 101 -13.69 2.16 -0.89
C VAL A 101 -12.80 2.64 0.26
N TYR A 102 -13.36 3.39 1.21
CA TYR A 102 -12.64 3.89 2.38
C TYR A 102 -12.10 2.76 3.25
N GLU A 103 -12.91 1.73 3.47
CA GLU A 103 -12.52 0.50 4.14
C GLU A 103 -11.39 -0.21 3.37
N PHE A 104 -11.57 -0.47 2.08
CA PHE A 104 -10.60 -1.24 1.29
C PHE A 104 -9.20 -0.61 1.31
N PHE A 105 -9.13 0.72 1.13
CA PHE A 105 -7.88 1.48 1.15
C PHE A 105 -7.42 1.91 2.55
N ALA A 106 -8.13 1.52 3.62
CA ALA A 106 -7.83 1.89 5.00
C ALA A 106 -7.62 3.41 5.16
N MET A 107 -8.61 4.18 4.69
CA MET A 107 -8.49 5.64 4.61
C MET A 107 -8.65 6.31 5.97
N ASP A 108 -7.54 6.63 6.62
CA ASP A 108 -7.50 7.27 7.94
C ASP A 108 -7.80 8.78 7.96
N GLY A 109 -8.03 9.38 6.80
CA GLY A 109 -8.29 10.82 6.63
C GLY A 109 -7.06 11.73 6.67
N TYR A 110 -5.87 11.24 7.03
CA TYR A 110 -4.65 12.06 7.08
C TYR A 110 -4.15 12.47 5.69
N GLN A 111 -4.48 11.69 4.65
CA GLN A 111 -4.09 11.99 3.27
C GLN A 111 -5.20 12.67 2.44
N GLY A 112 -6.35 12.95 3.06
CA GLY A 112 -7.57 13.47 2.40
C GLY A 112 -8.48 12.34 1.91
N GLU A 113 -9.37 12.65 0.97
CA GLU A 113 -10.43 11.74 0.50
C GLU A 113 -10.12 11.00 -0.81
N ASP A 114 -8.95 11.25 -1.42
CA ASP A 114 -8.58 10.56 -2.66
C ASP A 114 -7.91 9.21 -2.36
N PRO A 115 -8.53 8.06 -2.69
CA PRO A 115 -8.01 6.72 -2.39
C PRO A 115 -6.67 6.43 -3.06
N LYS A 116 -6.34 7.12 -4.17
CA LYS A 116 -5.05 6.95 -4.86
C LYS A 116 -3.85 7.34 -4.00
N LYS A 117 -4.08 8.19 -2.99
CA LYS A 117 -3.03 8.62 -2.05
C LYS A 117 -2.73 7.53 -0.99
N TYR A 118 -3.61 6.55 -0.85
CA TYR A 118 -3.50 5.50 0.15
C TYR A 118 -2.92 4.19 -0.40
N ILE A 119 -2.58 4.11 -1.71
CA ILE A 119 -2.03 2.89 -2.31
C ILE A 119 -0.75 2.40 -1.62
N ASP A 120 0.07 3.33 -1.11
CA ASP A 120 1.33 2.99 -0.42
C ASP A 120 1.11 2.31 0.93
N LEU A 121 -0.11 2.32 1.47
CA LEU A 121 -0.45 1.54 2.67
C LEU A 121 -0.36 0.03 2.44
N PHE A 122 -0.50 -0.44 1.20
CA PHE A 122 -0.38 -1.86 0.85
C PHE A 122 1.08 -2.35 0.88
N ARG A 123 2.07 -1.47 1.10
CA ARG A 123 3.48 -1.88 1.22
C ARG A 123 3.86 -2.34 2.62
N TYR A 124 3.04 -2.03 3.63
CA TYR A 124 3.38 -2.31 5.01
C TYR A 124 3.07 -3.75 5.37
N ASP A 125 4.05 -4.40 5.98
CA ASP A 125 3.85 -5.73 6.56
C ASP A 125 2.84 -5.66 7.70
N ALA A 126 1.98 -6.66 7.80
CA ALA A 126 0.90 -6.71 8.77
C ALA A 126 1.40 -6.58 10.21
N GLU A 127 2.57 -7.13 10.53
CA GLU A 127 3.12 -7.21 11.89
C GLU A 127 3.89 -5.95 12.31
N GLU A 128 4.25 -5.08 11.38
CA GLU A 128 4.83 -3.78 11.69
C GLU A 128 3.77 -2.79 12.17
N ALA A 129 4.19 -1.76 12.93
CA ALA A 129 3.29 -0.75 13.51
C ALA A 129 2.34 -0.13 12.45
N ARG A 130 2.87 0.12 11.24
CA ARG A 130 2.11 0.70 10.13
C ARG A 130 1.08 -0.26 9.57
N GLY A 131 1.40 -1.55 9.42
CA GLY A 131 0.44 -2.55 8.97
C GLY A 131 -0.63 -2.84 10.02
N LYS A 132 -0.28 -2.87 11.31
CA LYS A 132 -1.27 -2.95 12.39
C LYS A 132 -2.23 -1.77 12.37
N HIS A 133 -1.73 -0.56 12.16
CA HIS A 133 -2.57 0.62 11.99
C HIS A 133 -3.53 0.48 10.79
N VAL A 134 -3.02 0.05 9.63
CA VAL A 134 -3.85 -0.17 8.42
C VAL A 134 -4.97 -1.17 8.72
N ARG A 135 -4.66 -2.32 9.35
CA ARG A 135 -5.67 -3.31 9.75
C ARG A 135 -6.70 -2.73 10.72
N ALA A 136 -6.25 -1.99 11.73
CA ALA A 136 -7.12 -1.36 12.71
C ALA A 136 -8.07 -0.34 12.07
N VAL A 137 -7.60 0.48 11.12
CA VAL A 137 -8.45 1.43 10.38
C VAL A 137 -9.53 0.70 9.58
N ARG A 138 -9.19 -0.40 8.88
CA ARG A 138 -10.20 -1.23 8.20
C ARG A 138 -11.25 -1.75 9.18
N GLN A 139 -10.82 -2.20 10.35
CA GLN A 139 -11.71 -2.71 11.38
C GLN A 139 -12.68 -1.63 11.90
N LEU A 140 -12.24 -0.37 12.02
CA LEU A 140 -13.11 0.76 12.40
C LEU A 140 -14.24 0.98 11.39
N TYR A 141 -13.96 0.85 10.09
CA TYR A 141 -15.00 0.94 9.06
C TYR A 141 -15.97 -0.25 9.11
N ARG A 142 -15.44 -1.47 9.29
CA ARG A 142 -16.22 -2.72 9.37
C ARG A 142 -17.17 -2.74 10.56
N SER A 143 -16.70 -2.28 11.72
CA SER A 143 -17.54 -2.17 12.92
C SER A 143 -18.58 -1.05 12.82
N GLY A 144 -18.44 -0.17 11.82
CA GLY A 144 -19.33 0.98 11.62
C GLY A 144 -19.07 2.13 12.59
N LEU A 145 -17.99 2.08 13.37
CA LEU A 145 -17.57 3.17 14.27
C LEU A 145 -17.24 4.45 13.49
N VAL A 146 -16.78 4.30 12.24
CA VAL A 146 -16.50 5.41 11.33
C VAL A 146 -17.10 5.10 9.96
N GLN A 147 -17.61 6.14 9.29
CA GLN A 147 -18.22 6.03 7.96
C GLN A 147 -17.46 6.87 6.93
N THR A 148 -16.76 7.93 7.37
CA THR A 148 -15.99 8.82 6.49
C THR A 148 -14.52 8.92 6.90
N PRO A 149 -13.60 9.30 5.98
CA PRO A 149 -12.20 9.54 6.33
C PRO A 149 -12.03 10.65 7.38
N GLN A 150 -12.91 11.66 7.33
CA GLN A 150 -12.86 12.76 8.30
C GLN A 150 -13.27 12.31 9.70
N GLU A 151 -14.32 11.49 9.83
CA GLU A 151 -14.70 10.86 11.10
C GLU A 151 -13.57 9.97 11.62
N CYS A 152 -12.96 9.15 10.75
CA CYS A 152 -11.85 8.29 11.12
C CYS A 152 -10.68 9.11 11.67
N ARG A 153 -10.34 10.21 11.00
CA ARG A 153 -9.29 11.11 11.47
C ARG A 153 -9.60 11.69 12.84
N SER A 154 -10.80 12.25 13.05
CA SER A 154 -11.19 12.83 14.34
C SER A 154 -11.18 11.79 15.45
N PHE A 155 -11.63 10.57 15.14
CA PHE A 155 -11.56 9.43 16.06
C PHE A 155 -10.10 9.09 16.44
N LEU A 156 -9.21 8.98 15.46
CA LEU A 156 -7.79 8.70 15.70
C LEU A 156 -7.08 9.83 16.47
N GLU A 157 -7.36 11.09 16.15
CA GLU A 157 -6.84 12.25 16.88
C GLU A 157 -7.26 12.19 18.36
N SER A 158 -8.50 11.82 18.66
CA SER A 158 -8.95 11.66 20.06
C SER A 158 -8.19 10.57 20.83
N ILE A 159 -7.74 9.52 20.14
CA ILE A 159 -6.93 8.44 20.72
C ILE A 159 -5.50 8.91 20.95
N PHE A 160 -4.90 9.57 19.96
CA PHE A 160 -3.51 10.03 20.04
C PHE A 160 -3.31 11.17 21.03
N ASP A 161 -4.31 12.05 21.18
CA ASP A 161 -4.30 13.15 22.14
C ASP A 161 -4.73 12.70 23.56
N GLY A 162 -5.16 11.45 23.72
CA GLY A 162 -5.59 10.88 25.00
C GLY A 162 -6.92 11.44 25.52
N THR A 163 -7.71 12.09 24.66
CA THR A 163 -8.96 12.76 25.03
C THR A 163 -10.17 11.83 25.03
N CYS A 164 -10.10 10.66 24.39
CA CYS A 164 -11.10 9.60 24.51
C CYS A 164 -10.48 8.26 24.94
N PRO A 165 -10.29 8.02 26.25
CA PRO A 165 -9.80 6.74 26.78
C PRO A 165 -10.76 5.58 26.49
N GLU A 166 -12.06 5.86 26.42
CA GLU A 166 -13.13 4.87 26.21
C GLU A 166 -13.20 4.38 24.75
N CYS A 167 -12.72 5.21 23.81
CA CYS A 167 -12.58 4.86 22.40
C CYS A 167 -11.37 3.94 22.13
N ARG A 168 -10.56 3.65 23.15
CA ARG A 168 -9.31 2.91 23.00
C ARG A 168 -9.52 1.46 22.64
N ASP A 169 -10.52 0.79 23.20
CA ASP A 169 -10.43 -0.66 23.37
C ASP A 169 -10.28 -1.40 22.04
N GLY A 170 -11.05 -1.08 20.99
CA GLY A 170 -10.93 -1.78 19.70
C GLY A 170 -9.70 -1.42 18.86
N TYR A 171 -9.33 -0.14 18.79
CA TYR A 171 -8.19 0.30 17.98
C TYR A 171 -6.86 0.06 18.69
N VAL A 172 -6.75 0.43 19.97
CA VAL A 172 -5.54 0.27 20.77
C VAL A 172 -5.23 -1.20 21.04
N GLU A 173 -6.23 -2.08 21.22
CA GLU A 173 -5.97 -3.52 21.29
C GLU A 173 -5.35 -4.02 19.97
N SER A 174 -5.82 -3.51 18.82
CA SER A 174 -5.31 -3.90 17.50
C SER A 174 -3.89 -3.39 17.22
N VAL A 175 -3.51 -2.21 17.74
CA VAL A 175 -2.17 -1.63 17.54
C VAL A 175 -1.22 -1.80 18.73
N GLN A 176 -1.71 -2.36 19.84
CA GLN A 176 -0.96 -2.66 21.07
C GLN A 176 -0.13 -1.46 21.56
N GLU A 177 1.12 -1.69 21.96
CA GLU A 177 2.04 -0.67 22.50
C GLU A 177 2.61 0.27 21.43
N GLN A 178 2.26 0.10 20.15
CA GLN A 178 2.84 0.86 19.03
C GLN A 178 2.10 2.17 18.72
N VAL A 179 1.14 2.58 19.56
CA VAL A 179 0.35 3.80 19.39
C VAL A 179 1.24 5.04 19.24
N ALA A 180 2.29 5.16 20.04
CA ALA A 180 3.21 6.31 20.01
C ALA A 180 3.99 6.37 18.69
N GLU A 181 4.49 5.23 18.21
CA GLU A 181 5.21 5.10 16.93
C GLU A 181 4.31 5.49 15.75
N ILE A 182 3.05 5.01 15.76
CA ILE A 182 2.05 5.35 14.74
C ILE A 182 1.75 6.85 14.78
N ALA A 183 1.57 7.44 15.97
CA ALA A 183 1.29 8.86 16.13
C ALA A 183 2.45 9.74 15.63
N GLU A 184 3.70 9.33 15.85
CA GLU A 184 4.88 10.00 15.31
C GLU A 184 4.94 9.91 13.79
N TRP A 185 4.79 8.70 13.23
CA TRP A 185 4.75 8.47 11.79
C TRP A 185 3.67 9.31 11.10
N ARG A 186 2.49 9.47 11.71
CA ARG A 186 1.40 10.30 11.16
C ARG A 186 1.72 11.79 11.22
N ARG A 187 2.38 12.27 12.27
CA ARG A 187 2.90 13.66 12.34
C ARG A 187 3.93 13.93 11.26
N GLU A 188 4.81 12.98 10.96
CA GLU A 188 5.77 13.10 9.86
C GLU A 188 5.08 13.21 8.48
N GLN A 189 4.04 12.42 8.23
CA GLN A 189 3.29 12.46 6.97
C GLN A 189 2.62 13.83 6.75
N GLN A 190 2.05 14.41 7.81
CA GLN A 190 1.44 15.74 7.74
C GLN A 190 2.48 16.85 7.52
N THR A 191 3.64 16.77 8.17
CA THR A 191 4.70 17.79 8.05
C THR A 191 5.39 17.75 6.68
N LYS A 192 5.63 16.56 6.11
CA LYS A 192 6.17 16.40 4.75
C LYS A 192 5.27 17.02 3.68
N ARG A 193 3.95 17.05 3.90
CA ARG A 193 2.98 17.73 3.01
C ARG A 193 2.96 19.25 3.12
N LYS A 194 3.20 19.79 4.31
CA LYS A 194 3.18 21.25 4.54
C LYS A 194 4.41 21.96 3.97
N ARG A 195 5.47 21.22 3.64
CA ARG A 195 6.61 21.78 2.90
C ARG A 195 6.21 21.97 1.45
N PRO A 196 6.20 23.21 0.91
CA PRO A 196 6.04 23.40 -0.53
C PRO A 196 7.15 22.62 -1.26
N MET A 197 6.81 21.96 -2.37
CA MET A 197 7.82 21.43 -3.28
C MET A 197 8.71 22.60 -3.70
N ASP A 198 9.96 22.62 -3.24
CA ASP A 198 10.98 23.41 -3.90
C ASP A 198 11.04 22.93 -5.35
N THR A 199 10.52 23.77 -6.25
CA THR A 199 10.69 23.66 -7.69
C THR A 199 12.17 23.54 -7.97
N LYS A 200 12.66 22.31 -8.19
CA LYS A 200 13.98 22.10 -8.79
C LYS A 200 13.97 22.79 -10.15
N GLU A 201 14.60 23.95 -10.19
CA GLU A 201 14.99 24.64 -11.41
C GLU A 201 15.55 23.64 -12.42
N LYS A 202 14.81 23.42 -13.50
CA LYS A 202 15.34 22.79 -14.70
C LYS A 202 16.37 23.75 -15.30
N SER A 203 17.63 23.59 -14.94
CA SER A 203 18.75 24.14 -15.72
C SER A 203 18.81 23.38 -17.05
N VAL A 204 18.06 23.88 -18.03
CA VAL A 204 18.19 23.51 -19.43
C VAL A 204 19.58 24.00 -19.87
N LYS A 205 20.57 23.10 -19.90
CA LYS A 205 21.79 23.34 -20.68
C LYS A 205 21.39 23.36 -22.15
N LYS A 206 21.19 24.56 -22.68
CA LYS A 206 21.19 24.82 -24.12
C LYS A 206 22.55 24.42 -24.67
N TYR A 207 22.61 23.35 -25.46
CA TYR A 207 23.64 23.24 -26.47
C TYR A 207 23.18 24.08 -27.66
N ALA A 208 23.89 25.17 -27.91
CA ALA A 208 23.79 25.97 -29.12
C ALA A 208 24.75 25.36 -30.18
N PRO A 209 24.48 25.56 -31.48
CA PRO A 209 24.99 24.75 -32.59
C PRO A 209 26.50 24.83 -32.81
#